data_AF-A0A2W4LR67-F1
#
_entry.id   AF-A0A2W4LR67-F1
#
_cell.length_a   1.000
_cell.length_b   1.000
_cell.length_c   1.000
_cell.angle_alpha   90.00
_cell.angle_beta   90.00
_cell.angle_gamma   90.00
#
_symmetry.space_group_name_H-M   'P 1'
#
loop_
_entity.id
_entity.type
_entity.pdbx_description
1 polymer ?
#
loop_
_entity_poly.entity_id
_entity_poly.type
_entity_poly.pdbx_seq_one_letter_code
_entity_poly.pdbx_strand_id
1 'polypeptide(L)'
;WLEDRLRWWESIGVPRHRIKVYDVPKADLAHYSKRTFDLMYDYPTLGYEEVEGIANRTDFDLGSHSRDQESLGLTARVMPNRDSTARLTYFDPETKRHVVPFVVEPSAGVGRCFLAVLSEAYDEEMVKVPAPERLASVADALQAFLKSVGRSEKIAPERRDAILEHGEQIAARLPESMPQIEALLGLPGADQIELGKKLRGQAQPLIDESFRTVLRLRPHLAPIKVAVFPLKRNHDGLVETARGIRRSLQSGGRMRTVYDDTGAIGKLYRRQDEIGTPFCVTVDFQTLEDGTVTVRERDSMQQERVPVAELQSYLAEKVA
;
A
#
# COMPACT_ATOMS: atom_id res chain seq x y z
N TRP A 1 -23.03 9.09 0.77
CA TRP A 1 -22.32 7.84 1.08
C TRP A 1 -21.46 7.33 -0.07
N LEU A 2 -22.00 6.82 -1.19
CA LEU A 2 -21.18 6.32 -2.31
C LEU A 2 -20.06 7.28 -2.72
N GLU A 3 -20.42 8.51 -3.09
CA GLU A 3 -19.45 9.54 -3.48
C GLU A 3 -18.47 9.91 -2.35
N ASP A 4 -18.94 9.90 -1.10
CA ASP A 4 -18.08 10.23 0.05
C ASP A 4 -17.03 9.13 0.28
N ARG A 5 -17.42 7.86 0.10
CA ARG A 5 -16.53 6.71 0.23
C ARG A 5 -15.53 6.64 -0.92
N LEU A 6 -15.96 6.93 -2.16
CA LEU A 6 -15.05 7.07 -3.30
C LEU A 6 -14.00 8.16 -3.06
N ARG A 7 -14.40 9.34 -2.57
CA ARG A 7 -13.45 10.41 -2.19
C ARG A 7 -12.52 9.98 -1.06
N TRP A 8 -13.03 9.21 -0.09
CA TRP A 8 -12.20 8.69 0.99
C TRP A 8 -11.12 7.73 0.47
N TRP A 9 -11.44 6.81 -0.43
CA TRP A 9 -10.46 5.91 -1.06
C TRP A 9 -9.36 6.67 -1.81
N GLU A 10 -9.73 7.69 -2.58
CA GLU A 10 -8.77 8.59 -3.22
C GLU A 10 -7.87 9.29 -2.19
N SER A 11 -8.45 9.76 -1.08
CA SER A 11 -7.72 10.46 -0.01
C SER A 11 -6.68 9.58 0.68
N ILE A 12 -6.85 8.26 0.69
CA ILE A 12 -5.90 7.30 1.26
C ILE A 12 -4.94 6.69 0.22
N GLY A 13 -4.99 7.18 -1.03
CA GLY A 13 -4.01 6.83 -2.05
C GLY A 13 -4.46 5.77 -3.05
N VAL A 14 -5.74 5.38 -3.04
CA VAL A 14 -6.30 4.48 -4.07
C VAL A 14 -6.96 5.32 -5.16
N PRO A 15 -6.41 5.42 -6.38
CA PRO A 15 -6.95 6.28 -7.43
C PRO A 15 -8.37 5.87 -7.84
N ARG A 16 -9.21 6.84 -8.19
CA ARG A 16 -10.60 6.60 -8.61
C ARG A 16 -10.74 5.55 -9.70
N HIS A 17 -9.85 5.60 -10.69
CA HIS A 17 -9.91 4.75 -11.87
C HIS A 17 -9.58 3.27 -11.56
N ARG A 18 -8.99 2.99 -10.39
CA ARG A 18 -8.73 1.63 -9.91
C ARG A 18 -9.92 1.02 -9.19
N ILE A 19 -10.95 1.82 -8.86
CA ILE A 19 -12.20 1.37 -8.24
C ILE A 19 -13.31 1.36 -9.28
N LYS A 20 -13.83 0.18 -9.59
CA LYS A 20 -15.06 0.00 -10.37
C LYS A 20 -16.25 -0.05 -9.42
N VAL A 21 -17.29 0.73 -9.72
CA VAL A 21 -18.55 0.66 -8.99
C VAL A 21 -19.43 -0.39 -9.65
N TYR A 22 -19.86 -1.38 -8.88
CA TYR A 22 -20.80 -2.40 -9.30
C TYR A 22 -22.16 -2.17 -8.63
N ASP A 23 -23.20 -1.89 -9.42
CA ASP A 23 -24.57 -1.75 -8.92
C ASP A 23 -25.20 -3.14 -8.89
N VAL A 24 -25.38 -3.69 -7.69
CA VAL A 24 -25.75 -5.10 -7.51
C VAL A 24 -27.15 -5.35 -8.09
N PRO A 25 -27.30 -6.28 -9.04
CA PRO A 25 -28.60 -6.60 -9.62
C PRO A 25 -29.59 -7.07 -8.55
N LYS A 26 -30.88 -6.77 -8.75
CA LYS A 26 -31.93 -7.13 -7.79
C LYS A 26 -31.98 -8.62 -7.43
N ALA A 27 -31.58 -9.50 -8.36
CA ALA A 27 -31.56 -10.94 -8.14
C ALA A 27 -30.49 -11.38 -7.13
N ASP A 28 -29.42 -10.60 -7.01
CA ASP A 28 -28.24 -10.89 -6.18
C ASP A 28 -28.23 -10.09 -4.87
N LEU A 29 -29.21 -9.18 -4.69
CA LEU A 29 -29.36 -8.41 -3.46
C LEU A 29 -29.74 -9.35 -2.30
N ALA A 30 -29.05 -9.18 -1.17
CA ALA A 30 -29.47 -9.79 0.08
C ALA A 30 -30.91 -9.35 0.44
N HIS A 31 -31.65 -10.22 1.12
CA HIS A 31 -33.08 -10.02 1.44
C HIS A 31 -33.40 -8.73 2.21
N TYR A 32 -32.41 -8.16 2.91
CA TYR A 32 -32.52 -6.92 3.68
C TYR A 32 -32.10 -5.66 2.90
N SER A 33 -31.47 -5.80 1.74
CA SER A 33 -30.95 -4.67 0.98
C SER A 33 -31.93 -4.23 -0.10
N LYS A 34 -32.30 -2.94 -0.07
CA LYS A 34 -33.08 -2.29 -1.13
C LYS A 34 -32.23 -1.95 -2.36
N ARG A 35 -30.94 -1.67 -2.16
CA ARG A 35 -29.93 -1.43 -3.19
C ARG A 35 -28.55 -1.47 -2.55
N THR A 36 -27.58 -2.09 -3.21
CA THR A 36 -26.19 -2.14 -2.77
C THR A 36 -25.28 -1.71 -3.92
N PHE A 37 -24.26 -0.91 -3.60
CA PHE A 37 -23.14 -0.67 -4.49
C PHE A 37 -21.89 -1.34 -3.93
N ASP A 38 -21.26 -2.19 -4.73
CA ASP A 38 -19.96 -2.78 -4.37
C ASP A 38 -18.85 -1.99 -5.06
N LEU A 39 -17.85 -1.60 -4.27
CA LEU A 39 -16.62 -1.00 -4.76
C LEU A 39 -15.63 -2.13 -5.04
N MET A 40 -15.29 -2.32 -6.30
CA MET A 40 -14.40 -3.38 -6.77
C MET A 40 -13.03 -2.80 -7.11
N TYR A 41 -11.99 -3.26 -6.44
CA TYR A 41 -10.60 -2.85 -6.71
C TYR A 41 -9.88 -3.92 -7.54
N ASP A 42 -9.11 -3.48 -8.53
CA ASP A 42 -8.36 -4.35 -9.43
C ASP A 42 -6.97 -4.70 -8.86
N TYR A 43 -6.88 -5.81 -8.14
CA TYR A 43 -5.61 -6.29 -7.60
C TYR A 43 -4.72 -6.88 -8.71
N PRO A 44 -3.40 -6.61 -8.72
CA PRO A 44 -2.50 -7.03 -9.80
C PRO A 44 -2.57 -8.50 -10.22
N THR A 45 -2.80 -9.42 -9.28
CA THR A 45 -2.83 -10.88 -9.54
C THR A 45 -4.20 -11.52 -9.30
N LEU A 46 -5.10 -10.85 -8.57
CA LEU A 46 -6.43 -11.39 -8.25
C LEU A 46 -7.53 -10.80 -9.14
N GLY A 47 -7.24 -9.71 -9.85
CA GLY A 47 -8.23 -8.96 -10.61
C GLY A 47 -9.21 -8.21 -9.69
N TYR A 48 -10.41 -7.95 -10.20
CA TYR A 48 -11.43 -7.19 -9.48
C TYR A 48 -12.01 -7.98 -8.32
N GLU A 49 -11.75 -7.49 -7.11
CA GLU A 49 -12.31 -8.01 -5.86
C GLU A 49 -12.99 -6.88 -5.08
N GLU A 50 -14.04 -7.22 -4.33
CA GLU A 50 -14.79 -6.24 -3.53
C GLU A 50 -13.93 -5.69 -2.38
N VAL A 51 -13.86 -4.38 -2.20
CA VAL A 51 -13.17 -3.74 -1.06
C VAL A 51 -14.13 -3.10 -0.06
N GLU A 52 -15.30 -2.70 -0.51
CA GLU A 52 -16.33 -2.08 0.31
C GLU A 52 -17.72 -2.21 -0.34
N GLY A 53 -18.70 -2.64 0.45
CA GLY A 53 -20.11 -2.65 0.07
C GLY A 53 -20.86 -1.48 0.71
N ILE A 54 -21.71 -0.81 -0.06
CA ILE A 54 -22.53 0.33 0.39
C ILE A 54 -24.00 -0.04 0.22
N ALA A 55 -24.59 -0.57 1.29
CA ALA A 55 -25.94 -1.12 1.29
C ALA A 55 -26.97 -0.14 1.85
N ASN A 56 -28.15 -0.09 1.22
CA ASN A 56 -29.34 0.53 1.79
C ASN A 56 -30.22 -0.57 2.39
N ARG A 57 -30.18 -0.70 3.72
CA ARG A 57 -30.81 -1.79 4.48
C ARG A 57 -32.21 -1.43 4.97
N THR A 58 -32.67 -0.21 4.69
CA THR A 58 -33.96 0.31 5.15
C THR A 58 -34.11 0.18 6.67
N ASP A 59 -35.28 -0.22 7.15
CA ASP A 59 -35.59 -0.41 8.57
C ASP A 59 -35.37 -1.86 9.05
N PHE A 60 -34.77 -2.73 8.23
CA PHE A 60 -34.66 -4.16 8.51
C PHE A 60 -33.92 -4.47 9.81
N ASP A 61 -32.74 -3.87 10.05
CA ASP A 61 -31.90 -4.23 11.18
C ASP A 61 -32.52 -3.81 12.52
N LEU A 62 -32.86 -2.52 12.64
CA LEU A 62 -33.52 -2.00 13.84
C LEU A 62 -34.89 -2.64 14.03
N GLY A 63 -35.64 -2.85 12.95
CA GLY A 63 -36.92 -3.56 12.99
C GLY A 63 -36.79 -4.98 13.51
N SER A 64 -35.80 -5.75 13.03
CA SER A 64 -35.56 -7.13 13.47
C SER A 64 -35.13 -7.23 14.93
N HIS A 65 -34.48 -6.20 15.48
CA HIS A 65 -33.97 -6.19 16.86
C HIS A 65 -34.84 -5.40 17.86
N SER A 66 -35.90 -4.73 17.42
CA SER A 66 -36.77 -3.93 18.29
C SER A 66 -37.88 -4.78 18.93
N ARG A 67 -38.27 -4.41 20.16
CA ARG A 67 -39.54 -4.81 20.77
C ARG A 67 -40.73 -4.15 20.04
N ASP A 68 -41.92 -4.74 20.20
CA ASP A 68 -43.21 -4.21 19.75
C ASP A 68 -43.28 -3.99 18.23
N GLN A 69 -42.67 -4.88 17.43
CA GLN A 69 -42.50 -4.76 15.97
C GLN A 69 -43.79 -4.45 15.21
N GLU A 70 -44.91 -5.04 15.62
CA GLU A 70 -46.24 -4.83 15.01
C GLU A 70 -46.69 -3.36 15.08
N SER A 71 -46.23 -2.62 16.10
CA SER A 71 -46.55 -1.19 16.29
C SER A 71 -45.64 -0.23 15.52
N LEU A 72 -44.58 -0.74 14.86
CA LEU A 72 -43.51 0.08 14.29
C LEU A 72 -43.74 0.48 12.84
N GLY A 73 -44.72 -0.10 12.15
CA GLY A 73 -45.00 0.21 10.75
C GLY A 73 -43.82 -0.09 9.81
N LEU A 74 -43.11 -1.19 10.06
CA LEU A 74 -41.93 -1.60 9.30
C LEU A 74 -42.26 -1.85 7.82
N THR A 75 -41.36 -1.42 6.95
CA THR A 75 -41.44 -1.65 5.50
C THR A 75 -40.73 -2.93 5.08
N ALA A 76 -39.63 -3.29 5.74
CA ALA A 76 -38.94 -4.54 5.52
C ALA A 76 -39.66 -5.72 6.20
N ARG A 77 -39.52 -6.91 5.62
CA ARG A 77 -40.00 -8.15 6.26
C ARG A 77 -39.00 -8.58 7.32
N VAL A 78 -39.46 -8.70 8.56
CA VAL A 78 -38.64 -9.13 9.71
C VAL A 78 -39.22 -10.37 10.36
N MET A 79 -38.38 -11.15 11.02
CA MET A 79 -38.84 -12.27 11.85
C MET A 79 -39.40 -11.74 13.18
N PRO A 80 -40.39 -12.42 13.78
CA PRO A 80 -40.89 -12.07 15.10
C PRO A 80 -39.79 -12.10 16.16
N ASN A 81 -39.58 -10.98 16.84
CA ASN A 81 -38.64 -10.85 17.95
C ASN A 81 -39.41 -10.74 19.28
N ARG A 82 -39.28 -11.76 20.12
CA ARG A 82 -39.97 -11.85 21.43
C ARG A 82 -39.06 -11.55 22.61
N ASP A 83 -37.75 -11.42 22.36
CA ASP A 83 -36.73 -11.35 23.41
C ASP A 83 -36.24 -9.93 23.65
N SER A 84 -36.41 -9.03 22.67
CA SER A 84 -35.96 -7.65 22.79
C SER A 84 -36.71 -6.92 23.90
N THR A 85 -35.95 -6.31 24.81
CA THR A 85 -36.50 -5.52 25.92
C THR A 85 -36.64 -4.04 25.58
N ALA A 86 -36.01 -3.59 24.48
CA ALA A 86 -35.91 -2.20 24.10
C ALA A 86 -36.65 -1.91 22.78
N ARG A 87 -37.24 -0.73 22.68
CA ARG A 87 -37.87 -0.24 21.46
C ARG A 87 -36.87 0.63 20.69
N LEU A 88 -36.30 0.10 19.62
CA LEU A 88 -35.24 0.73 18.83
C LEU A 88 -35.83 1.71 17.82
N THR A 89 -36.25 2.87 18.31
CA THR A 89 -36.92 3.91 17.52
C THR A 89 -36.30 5.28 17.77
N TYR A 90 -36.54 6.19 16.85
CA TYR A 90 -36.21 7.61 16.98
C TYR A 90 -37.50 8.42 17.11
N PHE A 91 -37.54 9.38 18.03
CA PHE A 91 -38.64 10.34 18.12
C PHE A 91 -38.36 11.48 17.14
N ASP A 92 -39.18 11.57 16.09
CA ASP A 92 -39.10 12.67 15.14
C ASP A 92 -39.84 13.91 15.71
N PRO A 93 -39.13 15.02 16.00
CA PRO A 93 -39.73 16.21 16.59
C PRO A 93 -40.70 16.92 15.64
N GLU A 94 -40.57 16.76 14.32
CA GLU A 94 -41.43 17.44 13.35
C GLU A 94 -42.81 16.77 13.29
N THR A 95 -42.83 15.44 13.11
CA THR A 95 -44.09 14.68 13.04
C THR A 95 -44.64 14.30 14.41
N LYS A 96 -43.84 14.47 15.48
CA LYS A 96 -44.13 14.08 16.87
C LYS A 96 -44.45 12.59 16.99
N ARG A 97 -43.78 11.74 16.22
CA ARG A 97 -43.99 10.28 16.18
C ARG A 97 -42.68 9.53 16.33
N HIS A 98 -42.78 8.33 16.88
CA HIS A 98 -41.68 7.38 16.82
C HIS A 98 -41.63 6.76 15.43
N VAL A 99 -40.43 6.71 14.85
CA VAL A 99 -40.13 6.05 13.57
C VAL A 99 -38.97 5.08 13.76
N VAL A 100 -38.90 4.08 12.88
CA VAL A 100 -37.70 3.24 12.75
C VAL A 100 -36.84 3.84 11.64
N PRO A 101 -35.65 4.39 11.95
CA PRO A 101 -34.78 4.99 10.94
C PRO A 101 -34.34 3.97 9.89
N PHE A 102 -34.14 4.45 8.67
CA PHE A 102 -33.50 3.65 7.64
C PHE A 102 -31.98 3.72 7.78
N VAL A 103 -31.30 2.61 7.50
CA VAL A 103 -29.85 2.49 7.59
C VAL A 103 -29.23 2.44 6.20
N VAL A 104 -28.23 3.30 5.98
CA VAL A 104 -27.26 3.16 4.89
C VAL A 104 -25.94 2.73 5.52
N GLU A 105 -25.40 1.61 5.07
CA GLU A 105 -24.25 0.93 5.66
C GLU A 105 -23.12 0.85 4.63
N PRO A 106 -22.08 1.69 4.74
CA PRO A 106 -20.78 1.45 4.14
C PRO A 106 -19.99 0.46 5.01
N SER A 107 -19.66 -0.71 4.45
CA SER A 107 -18.93 -1.78 5.12
C SER A 107 -17.67 -2.11 4.33
N ALA A 108 -16.51 -1.78 4.90
CA ALA A 108 -15.21 -1.98 4.27
C ALA A 108 -14.38 -3.02 5.02
N GLY A 109 -13.72 -3.90 4.26
CA GLY A 109 -12.81 -4.90 4.84
C GLY A 109 -11.43 -4.29 5.11
N VAL A 110 -11.04 -4.13 6.37
CA VAL A 110 -9.75 -3.51 6.75
C VAL A 110 -8.54 -4.22 6.10
N GLY A 111 -8.54 -5.55 6.06
CA GLY A 111 -7.44 -6.31 5.43
C GLY A 111 -7.35 -6.08 3.91
N ARG A 112 -8.48 -6.01 3.22
CA ARG A 112 -8.54 -5.69 1.78
C ARG A 112 -8.13 -4.25 1.53
N CYS A 113 -8.59 -3.31 2.36
CA CYS A 113 -8.16 -1.91 2.31
C CYS A 113 -6.65 -1.75 2.46
N PHE A 114 -6.05 -2.41 3.44
CA PHE A 114 -4.61 -2.40 3.63
C PHE A 114 -3.87 -2.95 2.41
N LEU A 115 -4.33 -4.08 1.85
CA LEU A 115 -3.72 -4.65 0.66
C LEU A 115 -3.84 -3.73 -0.55
N ALA A 116 -5.00 -3.11 -0.80
CA ALA A 116 -5.20 -2.17 -1.90
C ALA A 116 -4.28 -0.95 -1.79
N VAL A 117 -4.16 -0.37 -0.59
CA VAL A 117 -3.23 0.76 -0.35
C VAL A 117 -1.77 0.35 -0.57
N LEU A 118 -1.36 -0.85 -0.12
CA LEU A 118 -0.01 -1.36 -0.40
C LEU A 118 0.21 -1.62 -1.88
N SER A 119 -0.77 -2.18 -2.59
CA SER A 119 -0.68 -2.45 -4.02
C SER A 119 -0.52 -1.16 -4.83
N GLU A 120 -1.20 -0.08 -4.46
CA GLU A 120 -1.06 1.22 -5.13
C GLU A 120 0.22 1.97 -4.72
N ALA A 121 0.71 1.75 -3.51
CA ALA A 121 1.94 2.38 -3.04
C ALA A 121 3.20 1.68 -3.56
N TYR A 122 3.15 0.38 -3.83
CA TYR A 122 4.30 -0.40 -4.27
C TYR A 122 4.79 0.03 -5.65
N ASP A 123 6.07 0.34 -5.73
CA ASP A 123 6.73 0.71 -6.97
C ASP A 123 8.18 0.20 -6.98
N GLU A 124 8.65 -0.15 -8.17
CA GLU A 124 10.04 -0.53 -8.42
C GLU A 124 10.57 0.35 -9.55
N GLU A 125 11.40 1.32 -9.20
CA GLU A 125 11.86 2.33 -10.14
C GLU A 125 13.36 2.29 -10.36
N MET A 126 13.76 2.63 -11.58
CA MET A 126 15.15 2.75 -11.97
C MET A 126 15.69 4.10 -11.49
N VAL A 127 16.63 4.07 -10.56
CA VAL A 127 17.33 5.25 -10.02
C VAL A 127 18.62 5.58 -10.78
N LYS A 128 19.16 4.60 -11.49
CA LYS A 128 20.38 4.74 -12.29
C LYS A 128 20.27 3.85 -13.51
N VAL A 129 20.60 4.37 -14.69
CA VAL A 129 20.61 3.57 -15.91
C VAL A 129 21.77 2.57 -15.88
N PRO A 130 21.51 1.26 -16.07
CA PRO A 130 22.53 0.23 -16.22
C PRO A 130 23.54 0.51 -17.34
N ALA A 131 24.80 0.10 -17.14
CA ALA A 131 25.80 0.13 -18.22
C ALA A 131 25.37 -0.79 -19.38
N PRO A 132 25.47 -0.35 -20.66
CA PRO A 132 24.98 -1.11 -21.81
C PRO A 132 25.54 -2.53 -21.92
N GLU A 133 26.81 -2.75 -21.57
CA GLU A 133 27.45 -4.06 -21.66
C GLU A 133 26.89 -5.04 -20.62
N ARG A 134 26.61 -4.54 -19.41
CA ARG A 134 26.00 -5.35 -18.34
C ARG A 134 24.53 -5.64 -18.66
N LEU A 135 23.82 -4.67 -19.23
CA LEU A 135 22.45 -4.88 -19.69
C LEU A 135 22.37 -5.93 -20.79
N ALA A 136 23.27 -5.89 -21.78
CA ALA A 136 23.37 -6.89 -22.83
C ALA A 136 23.60 -8.29 -22.25
N SER A 137 24.48 -8.43 -21.25
CA SER A 137 24.69 -9.71 -20.57
C SER A 137 23.41 -10.25 -19.93
N VAL A 138 22.61 -9.39 -19.29
CA VAL A 138 21.33 -9.81 -18.68
C VAL A 138 20.33 -10.24 -19.76
N ALA A 139 20.22 -9.47 -20.85
CA ALA A 139 19.35 -9.80 -21.97
C ALA A 139 19.72 -11.16 -22.60
N ASP A 140 21.02 -11.40 -22.82
CA ASP A 140 21.52 -12.67 -23.37
C ASP A 140 21.22 -13.85 -22.44
N ALA A 141 21.39 -13.68 -21.13
CA ALA A 141 21.05 -14.71 -20.16
C ALA A 141 19.54 -14.98 -20.08
N LEU A 142 18.70 -13.94 -20.19
CA LEU A 142 17.26 -14.09 -20.23
C LEU A 142 16.84 -14.88 -21.48
N GLN A 143 17.34 -14.51 -22.65
CA GLN A 143 17.07 -15.24 -23.89
C GLN A 143 17.54 -16.70 -23.83
N ALA A 144 18.71 -16.96 -23.25
CA ALA A 144 19.21 -18.32 -23.04
C ALA A 144 18.31 -19.14 -22.09
N PHE A 145 17.84 -18.52 -21.01
CA PHE A 145 16.89 -19.11 -20.08
C PHE A 145 15.58 -19.49 -20.77
N LEU A 146 14.94 -18.55 -21.50
CA LEU A 146 13.68 -18.80 -22.20
C LEU A 146 13.80 -19.89 -23.26
N LYS A 147 14.90 -19.89 -24.02
CA LYS A 147 15.20 -20.96 -24.98
C LYS A 147 15.31 -22.34 -24.32
N SER A 148 15.86 -22.40 -23.11
CA SER A 148 15.94 -23.64 -22.33
C SER A 148 14.60 -24.07 -21.77
N VAL A 149 13.77 -23.13 -21.31
CA VAL A 149 12.37 -23.38 -20.89
C VAL A 149 11.58 -24.00 -22.04
N GLY A 150 11.64 -23.40 -23.24
CA GLY A 150 10.90 -23.89 -24.42
C GLY A 150 11.25 -25.32 -24.84
N ARG A 151 12.48 -25.76 -24.55
CA ARG A 151 12.98 -27.12 -24.86
C ARG A 151 12.78 -28.13 -23.74
N SER A 152 12.35 -27.70 -22.56
CA SER A 152 12.27 -28.57 -21.39
C SER A 152 11.02 -29.43 -21.42
N GLU A 153 11.17 -30.75 -21.56
CA GLU A 153 10.06 -31.70 -21.48
C GLU A 153 9.58 -31.97 -20.03
N LYS A 154 10.35 -31.53 -19.04
CA LYS A 154 10.04 -31.74 -17.61
C LYS A 154 8.98 -30.78 -17.06
N ILE A 155 8.77 -29.67 -17.76
CA ILE A 155 7.80 -28.63 -17.37
C ILE A 155 6.51 -28.87 -18.15
N ALA A 156 5.39 -28.94 -17.42
CA ALA A 156 4.06 -29.04 -18.01
C ALA A 156 3.82 -27.92 -19.03
N PRO A 157 3.15 -28.19 -20.17
CA PRO A 157 2.97 -27.21 -21.26
C PRO A 157 2.42 -25.87 -20.78
N GLU A 158 1.39 -25.88 -19.94
CA GLU A 158 0.72 -24.67 -19.48
C GLU A 158 1.64 -23.77 -18.65
N ARG A 159 2.52 -24.38 -17.83
CA ARG A 159 3.52 -23.66 -17.04
C ARG A 159 4.65 -23.13 -17.90
N ARG A 160 5.05 -23.91 -18.91
CA ARG A 160 6.08 -23.52 -19.87
C ARG A 160 5.64 -22.28 -20.63
N ASP A 161 4.42 -22.29 -21.15
CA ASP A 161 3.84 -21.18 -21.90
C ASP A 161 3.74 -19.93 -21.02
N ALA A 162 3.29 -20.07 -19.76
CA ALA A 162 3.25 -18.95 -18.81
C ALA A 162 4.64 -18.35 -18.52
N ILE A 163 5.69 -19.17 -18.34
CA ILE A 163 7.06 -18.69 -18.13
C ILE A 163 7.58 -17.97 -19.38
N LEU A 164 7.31 -18.51 -20.57
CA LEU A 164 7.74 -17.92 -21.84
C LEU A 164 7.07 -16.57 -22.08
N GLU A 165 5.74 -16.52 -21.96
CA GLU A 165 4.97 -15.28 -22.12
C GLU A 165 5.47 -14.19 -21.17
N HIS A 166 5.61 -14.51 -19.88
CA HIS A 166 6.11 -13.56 -18.89
C HIS A 166 7.55 -13.12 -19.19
N GLY A 167 8.41 -14.06 -19.59
CA GLY A 167 9.80 -13.77 -19.94
C GLY A 167 9.96 -12.88 -21.18
N GLU A 168 9.13 -13.08 -22.19
CA GLU A 168 9.09 -12.25 -23.40
C GLU A 168 8.62 -10.82 -23.07
N GLN A 169 7.62 -10.67 -22.20
CA GLN A 169 7.17 -9.37 -21.70
C GLN A 169 8.27 -8.62 -20.93
N ILE A 170 9.09 -9.35 -20.16
CA ILE A 170 10.27 -8.77 -19.51
C ILE A 170 11.28 -8.35 -20.59
N ALA A 171 11.65 -9.24 -21.50
CA ALA A 171 12.66 -8.96 -22.52
C ALA A 171 12.33 -7.73 -23.38
N ALA A 172 11.05 -7.54 -23.71
CA ALA A 172 10.57 -6.42 -24.53
C ALA A 172 10.66 -5.05 -23.82
N ARG A 173 10.81 -5.03 -22.49
CA ARG A 173 10.78 -3.81 -21.66
C ARG A 173 12.05 -3.63 -20.82
N LEU A 174 13.16 -4.23 -21.24
CA LEU A 174 14.45 -3.98 -20.59
C LEU A 174 14.95 -2.56 -20.93
N PRO A 175 15.55 -1.85 -19.96
CA PRO A 175 15.90 -2.29 -18.61
C PRO A 175 14.77 -2.22 -17.57
N GLU A 176 13.67 -1.52 -17.83
CA GLU A 176 12.63 -1.17 -16.85
C GLU A 176 11.99 -2.39 -16.16
N SER A 177 11.86 -3.50 -16.86
CA SER A 177 11.27 -4.75 -16.35
C SER A 177 12.24 -5.64 -15.57
N MET A 178 13.52 -5.26 -15.45
CA MET A 178 14.56 -6.11 -14.85
C MET A 178 14.23 -6.62 -13.43
N PRO A 179 13.61 -5.83 -12.52
CA PRO A 179 13.21 -6.34 -11.20
C PRO A 179 12.26 -7.55 -11.24
N GLN A 180 11.48 -7.69 -12.32
CA GLN A 180 10.52 -8.80 -12.50
C GLN A 180 11.21 -10.14 -12.79
N ILE A 181 12.53 -10.16 -13.04
CA ILE A 181 13.29 -11.38 -13.28
C ILE A 181 13.22 -12.33 -12.09
N GLU A 182 13.21 -11.83 -10.85
CA GLU A 182 13.10 -12.72 -9.68
C GLU A 182 11.71 -13.37 -9.61
N ALA A 183 10.65 -12.63 -9.94
CA ALA A 183 9.30 -13.19 -10.04
C ALA A 183 9.19 -14.25 -11.15
N LEU A 184 9.79 -14.00 -12.32
CA LEU A 184 9.89 -14.98 -13.41
C LEU A 184 10.56 -16.27 -12.94
N LEU A 185 11.69 -16.16 -12.23
CA LEU A 185 12.44 -17.31 -11.71
C LEU A 185 11.72 -18.04 -10.56
N GLY A 186 10.74 -17.39 -9.94
CA GLY A 186 9.86 -17.98 -8.92
C GLY A 186 8.64 -18.71 -9.48
N LEU A 187 8.35 -18.61 -10.79
CA LEU A 187 7.20 -19.29 -11.38
C LEU A 187 7.33 -20.83 -11.29
N PRO A 188 6.22 -21.56 -11.07
CA PRO A 188 6.27 -23.02 -10.95
C PRO A 188 6.93 -23.71 -12.16
N GLY A 189 8.06 -24.39 -11.93
CA GLY A 189 8.83 -25.09 -12.97
C GLY A 189 10.07 -24.33 -13.47
N ALA A 190 10.18 -23.02 -13.20
CA ALA A 190 11.36 -22.22 -13.55
C ALA A 190 12.62 -22.68 -12.79
N ASP A 191 12.44 -23.19 -11.57
CA ASP A 191 13.47 -23.76 -10.70
C ASP A 191 14.16 -25.00 -11.30
N GLN A 192 13.51 -25.69 -12.22
CA GLN A 192 14.05 -26.87 -12.92
C GLN A 192 15.06 -26.50 -14.03
N ILE A 193 15.20 -25.22 -14.35
CA ILE A 193 16.09 -24.72 -15.41
C ILE A 193 17.37 -24.17 -14.78
N GLU A 194 18.48 -24.89 -14.95
CA GLU A 194 19.78 -24.51 -14.37
C GLU A 194 20.26 -23.10 -14.78
N LEU A 195 19.91 -22.65 -16.00
CA LEU A 195 20.26 -21.31 -16.47
C LEU A 195 19.61 -20.19 -15.65
N GLY A 196 18.57 -20.47 -14.86
CA GLY A 196 17.97 -19.50 -13.95
C GLY A 196 18.97 -18.96 -12.93
N LYS A 197 19.92 -19.79 -12.46
CA LYS A 197 20.99 -19.36 -11.54
C LYS A 197 21.92 -18.34 -12.21
N LYS A 198 22.25 -18.56 -13.48
CA LYS A 198 23.10 -17.63 -14.26
C LYS A 198 22.37 -16.31 -14.51
N LEU A 199 21.11 -16.37 -14.91
CA LEU A 199 20.27 -15.18 -15.11
C LEU A 199 20.20 -14.34 -13.84
N ARG A 200 19.86 -14.95 -12.70
CA ARG A 200 19.85 -14.28 -11.39
C ARG A 200 21.19 -13.65 -11.05
N GLY A 201 22.29 -14.40 -11.23
CA GLY A 201 23.64 -13.93 -10.91
C GLY A 201 24.09 -12.71 -11.73
N GLN A 202 23.55 -12.54 -12.94
CA GLN A 202 23.84 -11.38 -13.79
C GLN A 202 22.87 -10.23 -13.54
N ALA A 203 21.59 -10.52 -13.28
CA ALA A 203 20.55 -9.52 -13.08
C ALA A 203 20.61 -8.89 -11.68
N GLN A 204 20.70 -9.68 -10.60
CA GLN A 204 20.58 -9.18 -9.23
C GLN A 204 21.57 -8.05 -8.89
N PRO A 205 22.87 -8.15 -9.20
CA PRO A 205 23.81 -7.07 -8.90
C PRO A 205 23.50 -5.78 -9.67
N LEU A 206 22.86 -5.89 -10.83
CA LEU A 206 22.47 -4.73 -11.64
C LEU A 206 21.18 -4.11 -11.12
N ILE A 207 20.22 -4.95 -10.69
CA ILE A 207 18.99 -4.53 -10.01
C ILE A 207 19.32 -3.77 -8.73
N ASP A 208 20.15 -4.34 -7.85
CA ASP A 208 20.51 -3.73 -6.57
C ASP A 208 21.17 -2.34 -6.73
N GLU A 209 21.96 -2.17 -7.81
CA GLU A 209 22.63 -0.92 -8.13
C GLU A 209 21.71 0.12 -8.79
N SER A 210 20.82 -0.36 -9.67
CA SER A 210 20.10 0.48 -10.64
C SER A 210 18.66 0.76 -10.27
N PHE A 211 18.06 -0.08 -9.43
CA PHE A 211 16.65 -0.01 -9.05
C PHE A 211 16.51 0.19 -7.55
N ARG A 212 15.34 0.69 -7.14
CA ARG A 212 14.87 0.64 -5.75
C ARG A 212 13.43 0.18 -5.68
N THR A 213 13.12 -0.54 -4.62
CA THR A 213 11.75 -0.76 -4.18
C THR A 213 11.34 0.38 -3.27
N VAL A 214 10.16 0.94 -3.50
CA VAL A 214 9.62 2.03 -2.70
C VAL A 214 8.12 1.84 -2.45
N LEU A 215 7.68 2.08 -1.22
CA LEU A 215 6.27 2.23 -0.91
C LEU A 215 5.91 3.71 -0.88
N ARG A 216 5.24 4.19 -1.92
CA ARG A 216 4.72 5.55 -2.09
C ARG A 216 3.47 5.82 -1.23
N LEU A 217 3.48 5.36 0.02
CA LEU A 217 2.40 5.62 0.97
C LEU A 217 2.21 7.13 1.13
N ARG A 218 0.95 7.58 1.19
CA ARG A 218 0.68 8.97 1.56
C ARG A 218 1.32 9.27 2.93
N PRO A 219 1.96 10.45 3.13
CA PRO A 219 2.70 10.74 4.35
C PRO A 219 1.89 10.50 5.64
N HIS A 220 0.61 10.87 5.69
CA HIS A 220 -0.26 10.65 6.84
C HIS A 220 -0.60 9.17 7.12
N LEU A 221 -0.42 8.26 6.16
CA LEU A 221 -0.60 6.81 6.34
C LEU A 221 0.69 6.05 6.66
N ALA A 222 1.85 6.61 6.33
CA ALA A 222 3.13 5.93 6.53
C ALA A 222 3.33 5.47 8.00
N PRO A 223 3.76 4.23 8.26
CA PRO A 223 3.88 3.70 9.62
C PRO A 223 4.92 4.47 10.45
N ILE A 224 5.93 5.01 9.78
CA ILE A 224 6.96 5.90 10.32
C ILE A 224 6.92 7.16 9.46
N LYS A 225 6.91 8.33 10.11
CA LYS A 225 6.92 9.63 9.41
C LYS A 225 8.33 10.11 9.14
N VAL A 226 9.23 9.87 10.11
CA VAL A 226 10.61 10.36 10.06
C VAL A 226 11.56 9.31 10.63
N ALA A 227 12.59 8.97 9.87
CA ALA A 227 13.71 8.19 10.36
C ALA A 227 14.93 9.08 10.55
N VAL A 228 15.64 8.96 11.69
CA VAL A 228 16.79 9.80 12.03
C VAL A 228 18.04 8.93 12.13
N PHE A 229 19.09 9.32 11.41
CA PHE A 229 20.32 8.55 11.27
C PHE A 229 21.55 9.38 11.66
N PRO A 230 22.49 8.84 12.43
CA PRO A 230 23.84 9.39 12.48
C PRO A 230 24.64 8.94 11.25
N LEU A 231 25.41 9.84 10.63
CA LEU A 231 26.28 9.48 9.51
C LEU A 231 27.34 8.44 9.90
N LYS A 232 27.84 8.52 11.14
CA LYS A 232 28.76 7.55 11.73
C LYS A 232 28.29 7.12 13.12
N ARG A 233 28.04 5.81 13.26
CA ARG A 233 27.61 5.18 14.52
C ARG A 233 28.65 5.19 15.65
N ASN A 234 29.93 5.37 15.32
CA ASN A 234 31.04 5.35 16.28
C ASN A 234 31.47 6.77 16.74
N HIS A 235 30.68 7.79 16.43
CA HIS A 235 30.93 9.16 16.85
C HIS A 235 29.83 9.62 17.80
N ASP A 236 30.16 9.68 19.10
CA ASP A 236 29.18 9.94 20.17
C ASP A 236 28.40 11.24 19.96
N GLY A 237 29.07 12.29 19.48
CA GLY A 237 28.40 13.57 19.18
C GLY A 237 27.31 13.46 18.11
N LEU A 238 27.49 12.62 17.09
CA LEU A 238 26.48 12.43 16.03
C LEU A 238 25.32 11.58 16.53
N VAL A 239 25.64 10.50 17.26
CA VAL A 239 24.67 9.59 17.84
C VAL A 239 23.76 10.30 18.83
N GLU A 240 24.33 11.07 19.76
CA GLU A 240 23.54 11.80 20.76
C GLU A 240 22.70 12.91 20.13
N THR A 241 23.24 13.61 19.13
CA THR A 241 22.48 14.62 18.37
C THR A 241 21.29 13.97 17.62
N ALA A 242 21.52 12.87 16.90
CA ALA A 242 20.46 12.13 16.21
C ALA A 242 19.36 11.62 17.17
N ARG A 243 19.75 11.07 18.32
CA ARG A 243 18.80 10.65 19.36
C ARG A 243 18.03 11.83 19.94
N GLY A 244 18.70 12.96 20.15
CA GLY A 244 18.09 14.21 20.61
C GLY A 244 17.03 14.72 19.64
N ILE A 245 17.37 14.83 18.36
CA ILE A 245 16.44 15.22 17.29
C ILE A 245 15.25 14.26 17.23
N ARG A 246 15.49 12.95 17.24
CA ARG A 246 14.42 11.94 17.23
C ARG A 246 13.46 12.13 18.41
N ARG A 247 13.98 12.36 19.62
CA ARG A 247 13.16 12.62 20.83
C ARG A 247 12.33 13.90 20.68
N SER A 248 12.96 14.98 20.20
CA SER A 248 12.29 16.26 19.97
C SER A 248 11.11 16.10 19.00
N LEU A 249 11.34 15.48 17.84
CA LEU A 249 10.29 15.23 16.85
C LEU A 249 9.17 14.32 17.39
N GLN A 250 9.51 13.29 18.16
CA GLN A 250 8.52 12.38 18.77
C GLN A 250 7.65 13.08 19.81
N SER A 251 8.20 14.05 20.55
CA SER A 251 7.52 14.74 21.66
C SER A 251 6.29 15.53 21.23
N GLY A 252 6.24 15.98 19.97
CA GLY A 252 5.08 16.67 19.40
C GLY A 252 3.84 15.79 19.21
N GLY A 253 3.93 14.48 19.39
CA GLY A 253 2.80 13.53 19.34
C GLY A 253 2.19 13.28 17.95
N ARG A 254 2.48 14.15 16.97
CA ARG A 254 1.94 14.09 15.60
C ARG A 254 2.74 13.21 14.64
N MET A 255 3.97 12.86 15.00
CA MET A 255 4.88 12.12 14.13
C MET A 255 5.43 10.88 14.84
N ARG A 256 5.26 9.71 14.21
CA ARG A 256 6.00 8.52 14.61
C ARG A 256 7.42 8.61 14.06
N THR A 257 8.41 8.67 14.94
CA THR A 257 9.81 8.76 14.54
C THR A 257 10.64 7.58 15.04
N VAL A 258 11.66 7.21 14.26
CA VAL A 258 12.59 6.13 14.57
C VAL A 258 14.02 6.61 14.46
N TYR A 259 14.91 5.92 15.16
CA TYR A 259 16.35 6.08 15.09
C TYR A 259 16.95 4.78 14.56
N ASP A 260 17.94 4.85 13.69
CA ASP A 260 18.64 3.67 13.17
C ASP A 260 20.12 3.99 12.88
N ASP A 261 21.03 3.15 13.36
CA ASP A 261 22.48 3.22 13.13
C ASP A 261 23.07 1.85 12.75
N THR A 262 22.20 0.92 12.35
CA THR A 262 22.55 -0.50 12.14
C THR A 262 23.35 -0.75 10.87
N GLY A 263 23.48 0.23 9.97
CA GLY A 263 24.15 0.07 8.69
C GLY A 263 24.67 1.37 8.09
N ALA A 264 25.28 1.26 6.91
CA ALA A 264 25.68 2.42 6.12
C ALA A 264 24.45 3.22 5.66
N ILE A 265 24.61 4.53 5.51
CA ILE A 265 23.49 5.45 5.25
C ILE A 265 22.65 5.06 4.03
N GLY A 266 23.29 4.59 2.95
CA GLY A 266 22.58 4.11 1.76
C GLY A 266 21.64 2.93 2.06
N LYS A 267 22.08 1.98 2.89
CA LYS A 267 21.26 0.83 3.31
C LYS A 267 20.08 1.29 4.18
N LEU A 268 20.30 2.28 5.05
CA LEU A 268 19.25 2.85 5.88
C LEU A 268 18.19 3.55 5.04
N TYR A 269 18.59 4.33 4.03
CA TYR A 269 17.64 4.94 3.09
C TYR A 269 16.82 3.89 2.33
N ARG A 270 17.46 2.84 1.79
CA ARG A 270 16.74 1.75 1.09
C ARG A 270 15.69 1.10 1.97
N ARG A 271 16.05 0.78 3.22
CA ARG A 271 15.10 0.21 4.20
C ARG A 271 13.89 1.13 4.43
N GLN A 272 14.10 2.44 4.49
CA GLN A 272 13.02 3.40 4.69
C GLN A 272 12.13 3.57 3.46
N ASP A 273 12.72 3.57 2.27
CA ASP A 273 11.99 3.59 1.01
C ASP A 273 11.06 2.36 0.92
N GLU A 274 11.59 1.16 1.22
CA GLU A 274 10.84 -0.12 1.20
C GLU A 274 9.65 -0.15 2.17
N ILE A 275 9.73 0.52 3.32
CA ILE A 275 8.62 0.59 4.30
C ILE A 275 7.79 1.88 4.18
N GLY A 276 8.12 2.71 3.20
CA GLY A 276 7.36 3.91 2.84
C GLY A 276 7.47 5.08 3.80
N THR A 277 8.57 5.18 4.56
CA THR A 277 8.83 6.35 5.41
C THR A 277 9.11 7.58 4.52
N PRO A 278 8.34 8.67 4.63
CA PRO A 278 8.41 9.79 3.69
C PRO A 278 9.67 10.65 3.86
N PHE A 279 10.20 10.78 5.08
CA PHE A 279 11.37 11.61 5.36
C PHE A 279 12.45 10.89 6.14
N CYS A 280 13.69 11.06 5.71
CA CYS A 280 14.88 10.64 6.44
C CYS A 280 15.71 11.87 6.82
N VAL A 281 16.15 11.93 8.08
CA VAL A 281 16.99 12.99 8.61
C VAL A 281 18.37 12.41 8.92
N THR A 282 19.40 12.99 8.34
CA THR A 282 20.79 12.55 8.54
C THR A 282 21.57 13.62 9.28
N VAL A 283 22.19 13.18 10.38
CA VAL A 283 23.07 13.99 11.23
C VAL A 283 24.51 13.70 10.84
N ASP A 284 25.19 14.69 10.28
CA ASP A 284 26.58 14.60 9.82
C ASP A 284 27.50 15.55 10.60
N PHE A 285 28.78 15.57 10.26
CA PHE A 285 29.77 16.41 10.95
C PHE A 285 29.42 17.90 10.84
N GLN A 286 28.88 18.33 9.70
CA GLN A 286 28.45 19.70 9.50
C GLN A 286 27.31 20.08 10.46
N THR A 287 26.43 19.14 10.82
CA THR A 287 25.41 19.37 11.85
C THR A 287 26.01 19.82 13.19
N LEU A 288 27.19 19.33 13.57
CA LEU A 288 27.86 19.72 14.81
C LEU A 288 28.47 21.12 14.74
N GLU A 289 28.71 21.63 13.54
CA GLU A 289 29.32 22.94 13.27
C GLU A 289 28.25 24.04 13.11
N ASP A 290 27.21 23.78 12.32
CA ASP A 290 26.24 24.79 11.90
C ASP A 290 24.79 24.53 12.39
N GLY A 291 24.54 23.42 13.08
CA GLY A 291 23.21 23.09 13.61
C GLY A 291 22.16 22.78 12.53
N THR A 292 22.58 22.45 11.30
CA THR A 292 21.68 22.03 10.21
C THR A 292 21.76 20.53 9.97
N VAL A 293 20.68 19.92 9.51
CA VAL A 293 20.61 18.49 9.17
C VAL A 293 20.17 18.31 7.73
N THR A 294 20.56 17.17 7.14
CA THR A 294 20.12 16.81 5.79
C THR A 294 18.79 16.08 5.88
N VAL A 295 17.74 16.63 5.26
CA VAL A 295 16.43 15.98 5.12
C VAL A 295 16.32 15.43 3.70
N ARG A 296 16.11 14.12 3.58
CA ARG A 296 15.84 13.42 2.33
C ARG A 296 14.36 13.08 2.23
N GLU A 297 13.73 13.48 1.13
CA GLU A 297 12.36 13.12 0.80
C GLU A 297 12.34 11.83 -0.05
N ARG A 298 11.40 10.93 0.25
CA ARG A 298 11.33 9.57 -0.33
C ARG A 298 11.10 9.58 -1.83
N ASP A 299 10.09 10.30 -2.31
CA ASP A 299 9.56 10.17 -3.66
C ASP A 299 10.49 10.81 -4.70
N SER A 300 10.93 12.04 -4.47
CA SER A 300 11.83 12.82 -5.31
C SER A 300 13.32 12.50 -5.10
N MET A 301 13.65 11.82 -3.99
CA MET A 301 15.03 11.57 -3.55
C MET A 301 15.86 12.84 -3.27
N GLN A 302 15.23 14.03 -3.29
CA GLN A 302 15.90 15.29 -3.06
C GLN A 302 16.39 15.39 -1.61
N GLN A 303 17.55 16.03 -1.45
CA GLN A 303 18.18 16.28 -0.16
C GLN A 303 18.34 17.78 0.03
N GLU A 304 17.89 18.26 1.19
CA GLU A 304 17.97 19.67 1.57
C GLU A 304 18.52 19.83 2.98
N ARG A 305 19.20 20.95 3.24
CA ARG A 305 19.72 21.29 4.57
C ARG A 305 18.70 22.14 5.31
N VAL A 306 18.28 21.68 6.47
CA VAL A 306 17.26 22.33 7.31
C VAL A 306 17.85 22.61 8.69
N PRO A 307 17.70 23.83 9.23
CA PRO A 307 18.07 24.13 10.62
C PRO A 307 17.30 23.23 11.60
N VAL A 308 17.98 22.66 12.60
CA VAL A 308 17.34 21.79 13.59
C VAL A 308 16.20 22.51 14.33
N ALA A 309 16.32 23.83 14.53
CA ALA A 309 15.29 24.67 15.16
C ALA A 309 13.97 24.71 14.37
N GLU A 310 14.00 24.57 13.05
CA GLU A 310 12.83 24.66 12.16
C GLU A 310 12.31 23.27 11.73
N LEU A 311 13.07 22.22 12.03
CA LEU A 311 12.82 20.86 11.55
C LEU A 311 11.43 20.33 11.94
N GLN A 312 10.96 20.65 13.14
CA GLN A 312 9.65 20.17 13.61
C GLN A 312 8.50 20.78 12.80
N SER A 313 8.50 22.09 12.59
CA SER A 313 7.49 22.76 11.76
C SER A 313 7.57 22.33 10.30
N TYR A 314 8.80 22.27 9.77
CA TYR A 314 9.07 21.84 8.40
C TYR A 314 8.48 20.45 8.10
N LEU A 315 8.72 19.47 8.99
CA LEU A 315 8.21 18.11 8.80
C LEU A 315 6.71 18.01 9.08
N ALA A 316 6.18 18.74 10.07
CA ALA A 316 4.77 18.69 10.44
C ALA A 316 3.83 19.12 9.29
N GLU A 317 4.23 20.10 8.49
CA GLU A 317 3.45 20.53 7.31
C GLU A 317 3.40 19.45 6.23
N LYS A 318 4.48 18.69 6.06
CA LYS A 318 4.65 17.73 4.96
C LYS A 318 4.11 16.33 5.26
N VAL A 319 3.90 16.01 6.54
CA VAL A 319 3.42 14.69 6.99
C VAL A 319 1.93 14.69 7.38
N ALA A 320 1.27 15.85 7.30
CA ALA A 320 -0.14 16.04 7.62
C ALA A 320 -1.08 15.34 6.62
#